data_AF-X1KVX5-F1
#
_entry.id   AF-X1KVX5-F1
#
_cell.length_a   1.000
_cell.length_b   1.000
_cell.length_c   1.000
_cell.angle_alpha   90.00
_cell.angle_beta   90.00
_cell.angle_gamma   90.00
#
_symmetry.space_group_name_H-M   'P 1'
#
loop_
_entity.id
_entity.type
_entity.pdbx_description
1 polymer ?
#
loop_
_entity_poly.entity_id
_entity_poly.type
_entity_poly.pdbx_seq_one_letter_code
_entity_poly.pdbx_strand_id
1 'polypeptide(L)'
;HQAINCGLALAILDKLKSSGYKIDNEKATEGLNSVSLLGRMEMICDDPRIMIDAAHNAASIHALIHAIGQNIPYDSMVVIFGCNSDKDFEGMLRQLQYGADKVIFTRSNSAKAMPPQDLADMYTEICGKMCQSQATVNG
;
A
#
# COMPACT_ATOMS: atom_id res chain seq x y z
N HIS A 1 22.19 -2.43 -6.62
CA HIS A 1 21.84 -1.08 -7.14
C HIS A 1 20.41 -1.14 -7.60
N GLN A 2 19.45 -0.36 -7.17
CA GLN A 2 19.25 0.73 -6.21
C GLN A 2 17.71 0.71 -6.04
N ALA A 3 17.20 1.12 -4.87
CA ALA A 3 15.78 1.09 -4.50
C ALA A 3 15.23 -0.28 -4.10
N ILE A 4 15.25 -0.57 -2.79
CA ILE A 4 14.11 -1.12 -2.04
C ILE A 4 14.36 -0.78 -0.56
N ASN A 5 13.28 -0.41 0.14
CA ASN A 5 13.16 0.10 1.51
C ASN A 5 12.94 1.61 1.70
N CYS A 6 12.82 2.43 0.65
CA CYS A 6 12.43 3.84 0.85
C CYS A 6 11.04 3.99 1.48
N GLY A 7 10.03 3.16 1.17
CA GLY A 7 8.67 3.47 1.62
C GLY A 7 8.42 3.35 3.11
N LEU A 8 8.84 2.24 3.72
CA LEU A 8 8.72 2.05 5.16
C LEU A 8 9.74 2.92 5.92
N ALA A 9 10.96 3.07 5.38
CA ALA A 9 11.93 4.03 5.88
C ALA A 9 11.35 5.43 5.93
N LEU A 10 10.81 5.91 4.82
CA LEU A 10 10.21 7.24 4.71
C LEU A 10 8.98 7.34 5.59
N ALA A 11 8.12 6.33 5.69
CA ALA A 11 6.98 6.36 6.60
C ALA A 11 7.41 6.46 8.08
N ILE A 12 8.44 5.71 8.49
CA ILE A 12 9.00 5.75 9.84
C ILE A 12 9.74 7.08 10.07
N LEU A 13 10.54 7.53 9.11
CA LEU A 13 11.25 8.81 9.13
C LEU A 13 10.27 9.98 9.22
N ASP A 14 9.19 9.95 8.45
CA ASP A 14 8.14 10.97 8.44
C ASP A 14 7.39 10.99 9.78
N LYS A 15 7.04 9.81 10.32
CA LYS A 15 6.47 9.67 11.66
C LYS A 15 7.42 10.21 12.75
N LEU A 16 8.71 9.90 12.68
CA LEU A 16 9.69 10.35 13.67
C LEU A 16 9.99 11.86 13.55
N LYS A 17 10.05 12.40 12.32
CA LYS A 17 10.16 13.85 12.06
C LYS A 17 8.95 14.61 12.61
N SER A 18 7.74 14.10 12.34
CA SER A 18 6.49 14.69 12.90
C SER A 18 6.41 14.61 14.43
N SER A 19 7.20 13.73 15.06
CA SER A 19 7.35 13.60 16.52
C SER A 19 8.52 14.40 17.09
N GLY A 20 9.21 15.22 16.29
CA GLY A 20 10.26 16.14 16.73
C GLY A 20 11.70 15.58 16.73
N TYR A 21 11.92 14.36 16.24
CA TYR A 21 13.25 13.76 16.17
C TYR A 21 14.05 14.29 14.97
N LYS A 22 15.30 14.71 15.19
CA LYS A 22 16.27 14.99 14.12
C LYS A 22 16.88 13.69 13.65
N ILE A 23 16.60 13.29 12.41
CA ILE A 23 17.17 12.08 11.82
C ILE A 23 18.21 12.45 10.77
N ASP A 24 19.37 11.81 10.88
CA ASP A 24 20.43 11.79 9.88
C ASP A 24 20.02 10.83 8.75
N ASN A 25 19.72 11.41 7.59
CA ASN A 25 19.19 10.65 6.46
C ASN A 25 20.18 9.59 5.98
N GLU A 26 21.50 9.83 6.05
CA GLU A 26 22.51 8.92 5.52
C GLU A 26 22.61 7.63 6.34
N LYS A 27 22.62 7.75 7.67
CA LYS A 27 22.65 6.59 8.58
C LYS A 27 21.35 5.79 8.58
N ALA A 28 20.21 6.46 8.38
CA ALA A 28 18.94 5.77 8.23
C ALA A 28 18.97 4.89 6.96
N THR A 29 19.43 5.44 5.84
CA THR A 29 19.55 4.71 4.57
C THR A 29 20.44 3.46 4.69
N GLU A 30 21.59 3.55 5.38
CA GLU A 30 22.48 2.39 5.59
C GLU A 30 21.84 1.29 6.44
N GLY A 31 21.19 1.61 7.55
CA GLY A 31 20.54 0.62 8.41
C GLY A 31 19.40 -0.12 7.71
N LEU A 32 18.63 0.61 6.90
CA LEU A 32 17.50 0.09 6.14
C LEU A 32 17.90 -0.82 4.97
N ASN A 33 19.13 -0.69 4.46
CA ASN A 33 19.65 -1.58 3.40
C ASN A 33 19.87 -3.03 3.87
N SER A 34 19.87 -3.31 5.16
CA SER A 34 20.22 -4.63 5.72
C SER A 34 19.02 -5.51 6.09
N VAL A 35 17.79 -4.97 6.00
CA VAL A 35 16.59 -5.60 6.58
C VAL A 35 15.61 -6.01 5.48
N SER A 36 15.29 -7.31 5.43
CA SER A 36 14.13 -7.83 4.69
C SER A 36 12.97 -8.04 5.66
N LEU A 37 11.79 -7.51 5.33
CA LEU A 37 10.59 -7.60 6.16
C LEU A 37 9.47 -8.30 5.39
N LEU A 38 9.05 -9.46 5.90
CA LEU A 38 7.88 -10.16 5.38
C LEU A 38 6.64 -9.25 5.45
N GLY A 39 5.94 -9.14 4.33
CA GLY A 39 4.71 -8.36 4.18
C GLY A 39 4.88 -6.83 4.23
N ARG A 40 6.07 -6.29 3.94
CA ARG A 40 6.30 -4.84 3.77
C ARG A 40 7.09 -4.56 2.50
N MET A 41 6.42 -4.03 1.49
CA MET A 41 6.94 -3.86 0.13
C MET A 41 7.71 -5.12 -0.35
N GLU A 42 7.20 -6.30 0.02
CA GLU A 42 7.87 -7.57 -0.23
C GLU A 42 7.65 -7.96 -1.69
N MET A 43 8.75 -8.04 -2.45
CA MET A 43 8.73 -8.54 -3.81
C MET A 43 8.65 -10.06 -3.81
N ILE A 44 7.54 -10.62 -4.31
CA ILE A 44 7.31 -12.07 -4.34
C ILE A 44 7.37 -12.67 -5.75
N CYS A 45 7.35 -11.84 -6.77
CA CYS A 45 7.53 -12.23 -8.16
C CYS A 45 8.14 -11.07 -8.96
N ASP A 46 9.08 -11.36 -9.85
CA ASP A 46 9.75 -10.34 -10.69
C ASP A 46 9.05 -10.13 -12.03
N ASP A 47 8.48 -11.20 -12.61
CA ASP A 47 7.77 -11.17 -13.90
C ASP A 47 6.59 -12.17 -13.92
N PRO A 48 5.32 -11.69 -13.85
CA PRO A 48 4.94 -10.29 -13.65
C PRO A 48 5.40 -9.80 -12.27
N ARG A 49 5.74 -8.51 -12.17
CA ARG A 49 6.17 -7.93 -10.90
C ARG A 49 5.02 -7.92 -9.89
N ILE A 50 5.18 -8.63 -8.77
CA ILE A 50 4.18 -8.70 -7.69
C ILE A 50 4.83 -8.29 -6.36
N MET A 51 4.21 -7.30 -5.70
CA MET A 51 4.62 -6.79 -4.39
C MET A 51 3.48 -6.93 -3.39
N ILE A 52 3.81 -7.34 -2.16
CA ILE A 52 2.86 -7.44 -1.04
C ILE A 52 3.21 -6.43 0.05
N ASP A 53 2.19 -5.74 0.59
CA ASP A 53 2.32 -4.86 1.74
C ASP A 53 1.09 -4.96 2.66
N ALA A 54 1.30 -4.88 3.98
CA ALA A 54 0.21 -4.92 4.97
C ALA A 54 -0.27 -3.53 5.44
N ALA A 55 -0.07 -2.48 4.64
CA ALA A 55 -0.65 -1.15 4.85
C ALA A 55 -2.17 -1.24 5.03
N HIS A 56 -2.67 -0.75 6.16
CA HIS A 56 -4.06 -0.95 6.60
C HIS A 56 -4.65 0.29 7.28
N ASN A 57 -4.09 1.46 6.98
CA ASN A 57 -4.66 2.76 7.32
C ASN A 57 -4.27 3.80 6.25
N ALA A 58 -4.99 4.92 6.20
CA ALA A 58 -4.79 5.95 5.18
C ALA A 58 -3.34 6.44 5.07
N ALA A 59 -2.70 6.76 6.21
CA ALA A 59 -1.31 7.24 6.23
C ALA A 59 -0.33 6.21 5.66
N SER A 60 -0.48 4.92 6.02
CA SER A 60 0.37 3.85 5.52
C SER A 60 0.18 3.59 4.02
N ILE A 61 -1.05 3.69 3.51
CA ILE A 61 -1.32 3.53 2.07
C ILE A 61 -0.75 4.71 1.29
N HIS A 62 -0.92 5.94 1.79
CA HIS A 62 -0.32 7.12 1.17
C HIS A 62 1.21 6.97 1.06
N ALA A 63 1.87 6.57 2.15
CA ALA A 63 3.32 6.37 2.15
C ALA A 63 3.74 5.26 1.18
N LEU A 64 2.99 4.16 1.11
CA LEU A 64 3.23 3.07 0.17
C LEU A 64 3.14 3.55 -1.28
N ILE A 65 2.05 4.21 -1.66
CA ILE A 65 1.82 4.70 -3.02
C ILE A 65 2.90 5.72 -3.42
N HIS A 66 3.21 6.65 -2.51
CA HIS A 66 4.27 7.63 -2.73
C HIS A 66 5.63 6.94 -2.95
N ALA A 67 5.96 5.95 -2.12
CA ALA A 67 7.21 5.21 -2.24
C ALA A 67 7.33 4.44 -3.55
N ILE A 68 6.26 3.77 -3.97
CA ILE A 68 6.21 3.06 -5.26
C ILE A 68 6.46 4.08 -6.39
N GLY A 69 5.72 5.19 -6.41
CA GLY A 69 5.85 6.22 -7.44
C GLY A 69 7.23 6.88 -7.51
N GLN A 70 7.97 6.96 -6.40
CA GLN A 70 9.31 7.55 -6.37
C GLN A 70 10.43 6.56 -6.70
N ASN A 71 10.24 5.26 -6.43
CA ASN A 71 11.35 4.32 -6.36
C ASN A 71 11.20 3.09 -7.28
N ILE A 72 10.00 2.80 -7.76
CA ILE A 72 9.72 1.62 -8.56
C ILE A 72 9.21 2.08 -9.92
N PRO A 73 9.94 1.83 -11.02
CA PRO A 73 9.44 2.11 -12.35
C PRO A 73 8.35 1.09 -12.71
N TYR A 74 7.22 1.59 -13.20
CA TYR A 74 6.10 0.80 -13.71
C TYR A 74 5.38 1.56 -14.84
N ASP A 75 4.86 0.83 -15.82
CA ASP A 75 4.00 1.41 -16.88
C ASP A 75 2.52 1.43 -16.47
N SER A 76 2.10 0.45 -15.66
CA SER A 76 0.78 0.42 -15.06
C SER A 76 0.79 -0.30 -13.72
N MET A 77 0.03 0.20 -12.75
CA MET A 77 -0.14 -0.40 -11.43
C MET A 77 -1.58 -0.87 -11.22
N VAL A 78 -1.72 -2.19 -10.98
CA VAL A 78 -2.96 -2.80 -10.50
C VAL A 78 -2.84 -3.01 -8.99
N VAL A 79 -3.76 -2.45 -8.22
CA VAL A 79 -3.81 -2.65 -6.78
C VAL A 79 -4.90 -3.66 -6.43
N ILE A 80 -4.51 -4.75 -5.76
CA ILE A 80 -5.43 -5.70 -5.15
C ILE A 80 -5.57 -5.32 -3.68
N PHE A 81 -6.75 -4.91 -3.25
CA PHE A 81 -6.96 -4.34 -1.91
C PHE A 81 -8.10 -5.02 -1.16
N GLY A 82 -7.88 -5.29 0.12
CA GLY A 82 -8.91 -5.72 1.06
C GLY A 82 -8.59 -5.23 2.46
N CYS A 83 -9.61 -4.89 3.24
CA CYS A 83 -9.45 -4.44 4.62
C CYS A 83 -10.56 -5.01 5.53
N ASN A 84 -10.33 -4.92 6.84
CA ASN A 84 -11.35 -5.23 7.83
C ASN A 84 -12.28 -4.01 8.04
N SER A 85 -13.48 -4.27 8.54
CA SER A 85 -14.54 -3.27 8.78
C SER A 85 -14.26 -2.32 9.95
N ASP A 86 -13.29 -2.64 10.82
CA ASP A 86 -12.88 -1.80 11.94
C ASP A 86 -11.89 -0.68 11.56
N LYS A 87 -11.61 -0.50 10.26
CA LYS A 87 -10.62 0.45 9.74
C LYS A 87 -11.28 1.68 9.13
N ASP A 88 -10.51 2.77 9.06
CA ASP A 88 -10.84 3.97 8.27
C ASP A 88 -10.73 3.65 6.77
N PHE A 89 -11.74 2.97 6.24
CA PHE A 89 -11.77 2.59 4.83
C PHE A 89 -11.92 3.81 3.91
N GLU A 90 -12.66 4.85 4.30
CA GLU A 90 -12.83 6.04 3.47
C GLU A 90 -11.48 6.72 3.22
N GLY A 91 -10.71 6.96 4.28
CA GLY A 91 -9.37 7.53 4.16
C GLY A 91 -8.45 6.64 3.33
N MET A 92 -8.52 5.32 3.49
CA MET A 92 -7.73 4.37 2.69
C MET A 92 -8.10 4.40 1.20
N LEU A 93 -9.39 4.35 0.87
CA LEU A 93 -9.90 4.37 -0.50
C LEU A 93 -9.50 5.65 -1.24
N ARG A 94 -9.54 6.80 -0.56
CA ARG A 94 -9.07 8.09 -1.11
C ARG A 94 -7.59 8.07 -1.49
N GLN A 95 -6.75 7.30 -0.79
CA GLN A 95 -5.32 7.23 -1.13
C GLN A 95 -5.06 6.36 -2.36
N LEU A 96 -5.79 5.25 -2.53
CA LEU A 96 -5.62 4.32 -3.63
C LEU A 96 -5.72 4.97 -5.02
N GLN A 97 -6.51 6.03 -5.15
CA GLN A 97 -6.72 6.71 -6.43
C GLN A 97 -5.48 7.41 -7.00
N TYR A 98 -4.45 7.70 -6.19
CA TYR A 98 -3.32 8.55 -6.59
C TYR A 98 -2.18 7.81 -7.27
N GLY A 99 -2.21 6.47 -7.29
CA GLY A 99 -1.20 5.68 -7.99
C GLY A 99 -1.76 4.49 -8.77
N ALA A 100 -2.94 4.00 -8.43
CA ALA A 100 -3.50 2.82 -9.10
C ALA A 100 -4.21 3.22 -10.41
N ASP A 101 -3.86 2.54 -11.51
CA ASP A 101 -4.64 2.60 -12.75
C ASP A 101 -5.91 1.76 -12.65
N LYS A 102 -5.81 0.65 -11.91
CA LYS A 102 -6.91 -0.28 -11.64
C LYS A 102 -6.87 -0.72 -10.19
N VAL A 103 -8.05 -0.76 -9.57
CA VAL A 103 -8.24 -1.30 -8.23
C VAL A 103 -9.15 -2.52 -8.30
N ILE A 104 -8.70 -3.62 -7.71
CA ILE A 104 -9.45 -4.86 -7.55
C ILE A 104 -9.69 -5.05 -6.05
N PHE A 105 -10.93 -4.95 -5.62
CA PHE A 105 -11.32 -5.20 -4.25
C PHE A 105 -11.48 -6.70 -4.00
N THR A 106 -10.94 -7.14 -2.86
CA THR A 106 -11.04 -8.51 -2.40
C THR A 106 -11.18 -8.56 -0.88
N ARG A 107 -11.31 -9.77 -0.33
CA ARG A 107 -11.40 -9.99 1.11
C ARG A 107 -10.57 -11.19 1.53
N SER A 108 -10.10 -11.15 2.77
CA SER A 108 -9.56 -12.33 3.45
C SER A 108 -10.69 -13.23 3.96
N ASN A 109 -10.34 -14.40 4.47
CA ASN A 109 -11.28 -15.31 5.13
C ASN A 109 -11.70 -14.86 6.55
N SER A 110 -11.32 -13.64 6.96
CA SER A 110 -11.70 -13.06 8.25
C SER A 110 -13.19 -12.71 8.26
N ALA A 111 -13.89 -13.04 9.36
CA ALA A 111 -15.27 -12.59 9.59
C ALA A 111 -15.39 -11.06 9.69
N LYS A 112 -14.28 -10.36 9.94
CA LYS A 112 -14.21 -8.89 9.98
C LYS A 112 -13.91 -8.27 8.62
N ALA A 113 -13.66 -9.06 7.58
CA ALA A 113 -13.31 -8.51 6.27
C ALA A 113 -14.51 -7.80 5.64
N MET A 114 -14.25 -6.63 5.07
CA MET A 114 -15.27 -5.89 4.32
C MET A 114 -15.70 -6.69 3.08
N PRO A 115 -16.99 -6.67 2.71
CA PRO A 115 -17.42 -7.21 1.43
C PRO A 115 -16.74 -6.46 0.27
N PRO A 116 -16.16 -7.16 -0.71
CA PRO A 116 -15.50 -6.52 -1.84
C PRO A 116 -16.40 -5.58 -2.65
N GLN A 117 -17.69 -5.92 -2.74
CA GLN A 117 -18.66 -5.08 -3.45
C GLN A 117 -18.90 -3.76 -2.74
N ASP A 118 -19.07 -3.77 -1.41
CA ASP A 118 -19.25 -2.55 -0.61
C ASP A 118 -18.03 -1.61 -0.78
N LEU A 119 -16.82 -2.16 -0.79
CA LEU A 119 -15.60 -1.38 -1.06
C LEU A 119 -15.60 -0.77 -2.47
N ALA A 120 -16.06 -1.53 -3.47
CA ALA A 120 -16.15 -1.07 -4.85
C ALA A 120 -17.19 0.05 -5.03
N ASP A 121 -18.36 -0.09 -4.42
CA ASP A 121 -19.43 0.90 -4.48
C ASP A 121 -18.97 2.22 -3.82
N MET A 122 -18.39 2.12 -2.62
CA MET A 122 -17.82 3.30 -1.93
C MET A 122 -16.67 3.93 -2.69
N TYR A 123 -15.76 3.14 -3.27
CA TYR A 123 -14.67 3.69 -4.07
C TYR A 123 -15.18 4.43 -5.29
N THR A 124 -16.22 3.90 -5.95
CA THR A 124 -16.87 4.57 -7.08
C THR A 124 -17.53 5.88 -6.65
N GLU A 125 -18.21 5.89 -5.50
CA GLU A 125 -18.83 7.09 -4.94
C GLU A 125 -17.80 8.17 -4.56
N ILE A 126 -16.70 7.78 -3.92
CA ILE A 126 -15.67 8.69 -3.42
C ILE A 126 -14.80 9.25 -4.55
N CYS A 127 -14.41 8.38 -5.50
CA CYS A 127 -13.35 8.68 -6.46
C CYS A 127 -13.88 8.87 -7.90
N GLY A 128 -15.10 8.42 -8.21
CA GLY A 128 -15.65 8.43 -9.57
C GLY A 128 -14.91 7.52 -10.57
N LYS A 129 -14.06 6.60 -10.08
CA LYS A 129 -13.22 5.72 -10.90
C LYS A 129 -13.79 4.31 -10.97
N MET A 130 -13.65 3.66 -12.13
CA MET A 130 -14.02 2.26 -12.30
C MET A 130 -13.10 1.35 -11.49
N CYS A 131 -13.67 0.34 -10.84
CA CYS A 131 -12.96 -0.71 -10.10
C CYS A 131 -13.60 -2.08 -10.35
N GLN A 132 -12.92 -3.14 -9.93
CA GLN A 132 -13.44 -4.51 -9.96
C GLN A 132 -13.55 -5.06 -8.54
N SER A 133 -14.43 -6.03 -8.31
CA SER A 133 -14.58 -6.72 -7.03
C SER A 133 -14.53 -8.24 -7.27
N GLN A 134 -13.84 -8.98 -6.39
CA GLN A 134 -13.75 -10.43 -6.44
C GLN A 134 -13.71 -11.04 -5.04
N ALA A 135 -14.53 -12.08 -4.81
CA ALA A 135 -14.82 -12.61 -3.48
C ALA A 135 -13.61 -13.21 -2.73
N THR A 136 -12.62 -13.74 -3.46
CA THR A 136 -11.40 -14.32 -2.91
C THR A 136 -10.34 -14.35 -4.00
N VAL A 137 -9.10 -13.97 -3.67
CA VAL A 137 -7.93 -14.35 -4.46
C VAL A 137 -7.50 -15.72 -3.96
N ASN A 138 -7.83 -16.78 -4.69
CA ASN A 138 -7.26 -18.10 -4.41
C ASN A 138 -5.81 -18.07 -4.87
N GLY A 139 -4.88 -18.17 -3.90
CA GLY A 139 -3.45 -18.38 -4.16
C GLY A 139 -3.16 -19.79 -4.62
#